data_AF-A0A0J9ST81-F1
#
_entry.id   AF-A0A0J9ST81-F1
#
_cell.length_a   1.000
_cell.length_b   1.000
_cell.length_c   1.000
_cell.angle_alpha   90.00
_cell.angle_beta   90.00
_cell.angle_gamma   90.00
#
_symmetry.space_group_name_H-M   'P 1'
#
loop_
_entity.id
_entity.type
_entity.pdbx_description
1 polymer ?
#
loop_
_entity_poly.entity_id
_entity_poly.type
_entity_poly.pdbx_seq_one_letter_code
_entity_poly.pdbx_strand_id
1 'polypeptide(L)'
;MNYWIHHEVLSKNPDRYSHLINEFFGIVPNLDDFKDCVYKIDHDTYKKLKTLDDLYKDFNNFKKESLPHGADTYENGNTCITLYNVHVEECNKDYKNGFCMKLIDFKNEYEEHMTKLKNCGNMPKYLPAIGSNIATSISIPVVAMSLISFVSYISYKVNNNLIHN
;
A
#
# COMPACT_ATOMS: atom_id res chain seq x y z
N MET A 1 1.94 -12.60 -14.97
CA MET A 1 1.54 -13.59 -15.98
C MET A 1 0.05 -13.97 -15.87
N ASN A 2 -0.46 -14.51 -14.75
CA ASN A 2 -1.89 -14.83 -14.59
C ASN A 2 -2.85 -13.65 -14.80
N TYR A 3 -2.59 -12.51 -14.15
CA TYR A 3 -3.38 -11.29 -14.36
C TYR A 3 -3.38 -10.86 -15.83
N TRP A 4 -2.22 -10.87 -16.49
CA TRP A 4 -2.10 -10.50 -17.90
C TRP A 4 -2.87 -11.45 -18.83
N ILE A 5 -2.79 -12.77 -18.60
CA ILE A 5 -3.58 -13.76 -19.35
C ILE A 5 -5.08 -13.53 -19.13
N HIS A 6 -5.50 -13.26 -17.89
CA HIS A 6 -6.90 -12.96 -17.61
C HIS A 6 -7.35 -11.64 -18.26
N HIS A 7 -6.57 -10.56 -18.13
CA HIS A 7 -6.88 -9.23 -18.65
C HIS A 7 -6.79 -9.14 -20.18
N GLU A 8 -5.67 -9.50 -20.78
CA GLU A 8 -5.44 -9.29 -22.22
C GLU A 8 -6.07 -10.34 -23.10
N VAL A 9 -6.27 -11.56 -22.58
CA VAL A 9 -6.67 -12.72 -23.37
C VAL A 9 -8.08 -13.19 -23.00
N LEU A 10 -8.32 -13.57 -21.75
CA LEU A 10 -9.62 -14.15 -21.35
C LEU A 10 -10.74 -13.11 -21.23
N SER A 11 -10.47 -11.88 -20.75
CA SER A 11 -11.52 -10.87 -20.56
C SER A 11 -12.14 -10.38 -21.88
N LYS A 12 -11.40 -10.48 -23.00
CA LYS A 12 -11.85 -10.01 -24.31
C LYS A 12 -12.74 -11.00 -25.05
N ASN A 13 -12.51 -12.31 -24.89
CA ASN A 13 -13.33 -13.39 -25.46
C ASN A 13 -12.88 -14.75 -24.91
N PRO A 14 -13.38 -15.16 -23.73
CA PRO A 14 -12.85 -16.32 -23.01
C PRO A 14 -12.99 -17.62 -23.82
N ASP A 15 -14.11 -17.81 -24.52
CA ASP A 15 -14.36 -19.02 -25.31
C ASP A 15 -13.38 -19.15 -26.49
N ARG A 16 -13.10 -18.05 -27.18
CA ARG A 16 -12.21 -18.04 -28.36
C ARG A 16 -10.76 -18.36 -28.01
N TYR A 17 -10.28 -17.85 -26.88
CA TYR A 17 -8.88 -17.96 -26.51
C TYR A 17 -8.60 -19.10 -25.52
N SER A 18 -9.63 -19.71 -24.93
CA SER A 18 -9.49 -20.87 -24.04
C SER A 18 -8.69 -22.01 -24.68
N HIS A 19 -8.97 -22.35 -25.94
CA HIS A 19 -8.24 -23.39 -26.69
C HIS A 19 -6.75 -23.04 -26.87
N LEU A 20 -6.45 -21.80 -27.26
CA LEU A 20 -5.08 -21.32 -27.48
C LEU A 20 -4.26 -21.28 -26.18
N ILE A 21 -4.90 -20.89 -25.07
CA ILE A 21 -4.29 -20.92 -23.74
C ILE A 21 -4.02 -22.37 -23.30
N ASN A 22 -4.98 -23.28 -23.52
CA ASN A 22 -4.82 -24.70 -23.24
C ASN A 22 -3.67 -25.32 -24.04
N GLU A 23 -3.55 -24.95 -25.31
CA GLU A 23 -2.47 -25.39 -26.20
C GLU A 23 -1.11 -24.85 -25.76
N PHE A 24 -1.02 -23.57 -25.40
CA PHE A 24 0.21 -22.97 -24.85
C PHE A 24 0.67 -23.69 -23.57
N PHE A 25 -0.24 -23.96 -22.64
CA PHE A 25 0.10 -24.70 -21.41
C PHE A 25 0.47 -26.16 -21.66
N GLY A 26 -0.10 -26.80 -22.70
CA GLY A 26 0.26 -28.16 -23.09
C GLY A 26 1.65 -28.29 -23.73
N ILE A 27 2.20 -27.21 -24.28
CA ILE A 27 3.52 -27.18 -24.93
C ILE A 27 4.65 -26.88 -23.94
N VAL A 28 4.37 -26.12 -22.88
CA VAL A 28 5.39 -25.72 -21.89
C VAL A 28 5.34 -26.66 -20.67
N PRO A 29 6.37 -27.51 -20.47
CA PRO A 29 6.39 -28.44 -19.34
C PRO A 29 6.39 -27.70 -18.00
N ASN A 30 5.69 -28.27 -17.00
CA ASN A 30 5.50 -27.74 -15.63
C ASN A 30 4.58 -26.51 -15.49
N LEU A 31 3.63 -26.28 -16.40
CA LEU A 31 2.61 -25.22 -16.25
C LEU A 31 1.20 -25.72 -15.89
N ASP A 32 0.99 -27.02 -15.69
CA ASP A 32 -0.34 -27.55 -15.37
C ASP A 32 -0.91 -26.98 -14.06
N ASP A 33 -0.08 -26.80 -13.02
CA ASP A 33 -0.49 -26.14 -11.78
C ASP A 33 -0.86 -24.66 -11.99
N PHE A 34 -0.27 -24.03 -13.01
CA PHE A 34 -0.49 -22.63 -13.37
C PHE A 34 -1.81 -22.44 -14.12
N LYS A 35 -2.18 -23.41 -14.95
CA LYS A 35 -3.43 -23.44 -15.71
C LYS A 35 -4.64 -23.36 -14.79
N ASP A 36 -4.67 -24.17 -13.74
CA ASP A 36 -5.74 -24.17 -12.75
C ASP A 36 -5.86 -22.83 -12.02
N CYS A 37 -4.72 -22.17 -11.76
CA CYS A 37 -4.69 -20.85 -11.15
C CYS A 37 -5.27 -19.75 -12.05
N VAL A 38 -5.09 -19.83 -13.37
CA VAL A 38 -5.64 -18.84 -14.33
C VAL A 38 -7.17 -18.85 -14.32
N TYR A 39 -7.77 -20.05 -14.36
CA TYR A 39 -9.23 -20.20 -14.46
C TYR A 39 -9.98 -19.96 -13.14
N LYS A 40 -9.26 -19.95 -12.00
CA LYS A 40 -9.85 -19.79 -10.65
C LYS A 40 -9.78 -18.37 -10.11
N ILE A 41 -9.27 -17.38 -10.87
CA ILE A 41 -9.29 -15.98 -10.42
C ILE A 41 -10.73 -15.48 -10.44
N ASP A 42 -11.30 -15.27 -9.26
CA ASP A 42 -12.59 -14.64 -9.14
C ASP A 42 -12.50 -13.13 -9.44
N HIS A 43 -13.65 -12.52 -9.68
CA HIS A 43 -13.75 -11.12 -10.10
C HIS A 43 -13.23 -10.12 -9.06
N ASP A 44 -13.33 -10.40 -7.75
CA ASP A 44 -12.78 -9.53 -6.70
C ASP A 44 -11.25 -9.58 -6.69
N THR A 45 -10.68 -10.80 -6.74
CA THR A 45 -9.25 -11.00 -6.86
C THR A 45 -8.70 -10.33 -8.13
N TYR A 46 -9.40 -10.43 -9.26
CA TYR A 46 -9.02 -9.74 -10.49
C TYR A 46 -8.99 -8.22 -10.34
N LYS A 47 -10.02 -7.62 -9.72
CA LYS A 47 -10.07 -6.17 -9.49
C LYS A 47 -8.90 -5.69 -8.63
N LYS A 48 -8.59 -6.42 -7.55
CA LYS A 48 -7.45 -6.11 -6.68
C LYS A 48 -6.12 -6.19 -7.42
N LEU A 49 -5.93 -7.22 -8.24
CA LEU A 49 -4.74 -7.35 -9.08
C LEU A 49 -4.63 -6.21 -10.10
N LYS A 50 -5.74 -5.81 -10.73
CA LYS A 50 -5.78 -4.66 -11.63
C LYS A 50 -5.41 -3.37 -10.93
N THR A 51 -5.97 -3.12 -9.75
CA THR A 51 -5.62 -1.94 -8.95
C THR A 51 -4.12 -1.90 -8.66
N LEU A 52 -3.51 -3.02 -8.27
CA LEU A 52 -2.05 -3.08 -8.03
C LEU A 52 -1.25 -2.83 -9.30
N ASP A 53 -1.67 -3.38 -10.44
CA ASP A 53 -1.01 -3.18 -11.73
C ASP A 53 -1.04 -1.71 -12.16
N ASP A 54 -2.23 -1.09 -12.12
CA ASP A 54 -2.44 0.33 -12.43
C ASP A 54 -1.61 1.21 -11.48
N LEU A 55 -1.65 0.92 -10.17
CA LEU A 55 -0.89 1.63 -9.13
C LEU A 55 0.62 1.64 -9.40
N TYR A 56 1.20 0.47 -9.67
CA TYR A 56 2.64 0.33 -9.91
C TYR A 56 3.07 0.85 -11.28
N LYS A 57 2.20 0.76 -12.29
CA LYS A 57 2.43 1.37 -13.60
C LYS A 57 2.59 2.89 -13.47
N ASP A 58 1.64 3.55 -12.82
CA ASP A 58 1.67 4.98 -12.60
C ASP A 58 2.85 5.37 -11.71
N PHE A 59 3.12 4.61 -10.65
CA PHE A 59 4.30 4.87 -9.81
C PHE A 59 5.62 4.77 -10.58
N ASN A 60 5.76 3.79 -11.46
CA ASN A 60 6.95 3.65 -12.29
C ASN A 60 7.08 4.77 -13.34
N ASN A 61 5.97 5.29 -13.84
CA ASN A 61 5.97 6.46 -14.70
C ASN A 61 6.38 7.71 -13.90
N PHE A 62 5.80 7.90 -12.72
CA PHE A 62 6.17 8.98 -11.79
C PHE A 62 7.66 8.98 -11.46
N LYS A 63 8.27 7.82 -11.18
CA LYS A 63 9.73 7.71 -10.96
C LYS A 63 10.57 8.19 -12.15
N LYS A 64 10.03 8.15 -13.36
CA LYS A 64 10.69 8.56 -14.62
C LYS A 64 10.35 9.99 -15.02
N GLU A 65 9.33 10.61 -14.42
CA GLU A 65 8.97 11.98 -14.70
C GLU A 65 10.16 12.90 -14.33
N SER A 66 10.78 13.48 -15.35
CA SER A 66 11.71 14.58 -15.13
C SER A 66 10.92 15.78 -14.63
N LEU A 67 11.43 16.47 -13.60
CA LEU A 67 10.91 17.76 -13.12
C LEU A 67 10.39 18.59 -14.30
N PRO A 68 9.07 18.77 -14.46
CA PRO A 68 8.57 19.53 -15.59
C PRO A 68 9.14 20.95 -15.51
N HIS A 69 9.66 21.43 -16.64
CA HIS A 69 9.95 22.85 -16.83
C HIS A 69 8.62 23.59 -16.86
N GLY A 70 8.04 23.84 -15.69
CA GLY A 70 6.69 24.38 -15.54
C GLY A 70 5.93 23.62 -14.45
N ALA A 71 5.21 24.35 -13.62
CA ALA A 71 4.64 23.91 -12.34
C ALA A 71 3.43 22.96 -12.45
N ASP A 72 3.35 22.12 -13.49
CA ASP A 72 2.19 21.30 -13.75
C ASP A 72 2.41 19.86 -13.27
N THR A 73 1.82 19.62 -12.09
CA THR A 73 1.41 18.36 -11.45
C THR A 73 2.01 17.06 -11.99
N TYR A 74 2.69 16.31 -11.10
CA TYR A 74 3.03 14.88 -11.29
C TYR A 74 1.75 14.04 -11.42
N GLU A 75 1.17 13.97 -12.62
CA GLU A 75 -0.11 13.32 -12.90
C GLU A 75 -0.09 11.84 -12.50
N ASN A 76 0.97 11.12 -12.88
CA ASN A 76 1.13 9.72 -12.51
C ASN A 76 1.29 9.57 -10.98
N GLY A 77 2.01 10.49 -10.34
CA GLY A 77 2.16 10.52 -8.89
C GLY A 77 0.81 10.74 -8.17
N ASN A 78 0.00 11.69 -8.64
CA ASN A 78 -1.33 11.94 -8.08
C ASN A 78 -2.28 10.74 -8.29
N THR A 79 -2.19 10.09 -9.44
CA THR A 79 -3.06 8.95 -9.77
C THR A 79 -2.75 7.76 -8.88
N CYS A 80 -1.48 7.40 -8.70
CA CYS A 80 -1.12 6.28 -7.82
C CYS A 80 -1.48 6.56 -6.35
N ILE A 81 -1.34 7.80 -5.87
CA ILE A 81 -1.79 8.20 -4.52
C ILE A 81 -3.30 8.06 -4.36
N THR A 82 -4.06 8.46 -5.38
CA THR A 82 -5.52 8.37 -5.37
C THR A 82 -5.96 6.91 -5.30
N LEU A 83 -5.36 6.04 -6.13
CA LEU A 83 -5.61 4.60 -6.11
C LEU A 83 -5.29 3.99 -4.74
N TYR A 84 -4.15 4.35 -4.14
CA TYR A 84 -3.81 3.92 -2.79
C TYR A 84 -4.86 4.34 -1.76
N ASN A 85 -5.23 5.61 -1.74
CA ASN A 85 -6.10 6.19 -0.71
C ASN A 85 -7.50 5.58 -0.68
N VAL A 86 -8.06 5.21 -1.84
CA VAL A 86 -9.40 4.57 -1.93
C VAL A 86 -9.46 3.25 -1.15
N HIS A 87 -8.33 2.54 -1.04
CA HIS A 87 -8.27 1.23 -0.38
C HIS A 87 -7.78 1.28 1.07
N VAL A 88 -7.39 2.45 1.59
CA VAL A 88 -6.87 2.58 2.97
C VAL A 88 -7.91 2.15 4.01
N GLU A 89 -9.16 2.56 3.86
CA GLU A 89 -10.21 2.23 4.83
C GLU A 89 -10.51 0.72 4.83
N GLU A 90 -10.63 0.11 3.65
CA GLU A 90 -10.81 -1.34 3.49
C GLU A 90 -9.63 -2.09 4.13
N CYS A 91 -8.40 -1.69 3.83
CA CYS A 91 -7.21 -2.34 4.33
C CYS A 91 -6.97 -2.13 5.83
N ASN A 92 -7.55 -1.09 6.44
CA ASN A 92 -7.51 -0.94 7.89
C ASN A 92 -8.44 -1.92 8.63
N LYS A 93 -9.42 -2.51 7.94
CA LYS A 93 -10.30 -3.55 8.52
C LYS A 93 -9.61 -4.92 8.60
N ASP A 94 -8.82 -5.26 7.59
CA ASP A 94 -7.96 -6.46 7.57
C ASP A 94 -6.68 -6.21 6.78
N TYR A 95 -5.65 -5.69 7.45
CA TYR A 95 -4.40 -5.32 6.79
C TYR A 95 -3.54 -6.51 6.39
N LYS A 96 -3.81 -7.71 6.93
CA LYS A 96 -2.95 -8.90 6.76
C LYS A 96 -3.23 -9.64 5.45
N ASN A 97 -4.27 -9.26 4.71
CA ASN A 97 -4.52 -9.86 3.40
C ASN A 97 -3.44 -9.44 2.39
N GLY A 98 -3.20 -10.28 1.39
CA GLY A 98 -2.10 -10.09 0.43
C GLY A 98 -2.18 -8.81 -0.38
N PHE A 99 -3.39 -8.33 -0.71
CA PHE A 99 -3.58 -7.07 -1.42
C PHE A 99 -3.15 -5.87 -0.55
N CYS A 100 -3.57 -5.84 0.71
CA CYS A 100 -3.23 -4.77 1.64
C CYS A 100 -1.75 -4.77 2.03
N MET A 101 -1.12 -5.94 2.17
CA MET A 101 0.33 -6.02 2.34
C MET A 101 1.07 -5.38 1.15
N LYS A 102 0.57 -5.54 -0.07
CA LYS A 102 1.17 -4.89 -1.24
C LYS A 102 0.96 -3.38 -1.28
N LEU A 103 -0.15 -2.87 -0.76
CA LEU A 103 -0.31 -1.43 -0.57
C LEU A 103 0.64 -0.87 0.50
N ILE A 104 0.92 -1.62 1.57
CA ILE A 104 1.93 -1.26 2.56
C ILE A 104 3.33 -1.21 1.93
N ASP A 105 3.70 -2.21 1.12
CA ASP A 105 4.96 -2.23 0.37
C ASP A 105 5.06 -0.99 -0.54
N PHE A 106 4.00 -0.70 -1.32
CA PHE A 106 3.93 0.48 -2.18
C PHE A 106 4.15 1.79 -1.39
N LYS A 107 3.49 1.95 -0.24
CA LYS A 107 3.66 3.14 0.62
C LYS A 107 5.13 3.34 0.99
N ASN A 108 5.81 2.27 1.41
CA ASN A 108 7.23 2.35 1.79
C ASN A 108 8.10 2.79 0.60
N GLU A 109 7.90 2.18 -0.58
CA GLU A 109 8.65 2.54 -1.78
C GLU A 109 8.38 3.99 -2.22
N TYR A 110 7.11 4.41 -2.15
CA TYR A 110 6.70 5.76 -2.49
C TYR A 110 7.38 6.79 -1.58
N GLU A 111 7.32 6.60 -0.27
CA GLU A 111 7.91 7.53 0.69
C GLU A 111 9.43 7.59 0.57
N GLU A 112 10.08 6.43 0.35
CA GLU A 112 11.51 6.37 0.07
C GLU A 112 11.85 7.18 -1.19
N HIS A 113 11.06 7.05 -2.27
CA HIS A 113 11.25 7.83 -3.48
C HIS A 113 11.08 9.33 -3.21
N MET A 114 10.05 9.72 -2.45
CA MET A 114 9.79 11.12 -2.07
C MET A 114 10.93 11.74 -1.26
N THR A 115 11.69 10.95 -0.48
CA THR A 115 12.88 11.46 0.22
C THR A 115 14.01 11.87 -0.72
N LYS A 116 14.08 11.29 -1.92
CA LYS A 116 15.15 11.51 -2.90
C LYS A 116 14.86 12.69 -3.84
N LEU A 117 13.61 13.14 -3.92
CA LEU A 117 13.20 14.23 -4.78
C LEU A 117 13.53 15.59 -4.16
N LYS A 118 14.08 16.50 -4.97
CA LYS A 118 14.35 17.90 -4.57
C LYS A 118 13.09 18.77 -4.55
N ASN A 119 12.13 18.50 -5.43
CA ASN A 119 10.85 19.20 -5.51
C ASN A 119 9.79 18.23 -6.05
N CYS A 120 8.70 18.05 -5.32
CA CYS A 120 7.57 17.19 -5.68
C CYS A 120 6.25 17.97 -5.79
N GLY A 121 6.32 19.32 -5.93
CA GLY A 121 5.15 20.19 -5.93
C GLY A 121 4.34 20.04 -4.64
N ASN A 122 3.02 19.91 -4.79
CA ASN A 122 2.08 19.74 -3.67
C ASN A 122 1.86 18.27 -3.27
N MET A 123 2.65 17.34 -3.80
CA MET A 123 2.43 15.92 -3.59
C MET A 123 2.83 15.50 -2.16
N PRO A 124 1.98 14.74 -1.44
CA PRO A 124 2.21 14.42 -0.03
C PRO A 124 3.45 13.55 0.16
N LYS A 125 4.40 13.98 0.98
CA LYS A 125 5.61 13.18 1.27
C LYS A 125 5.31 11.87 2.01
N TYR A 126 4.21 11.82 2.77
CA TYR A 126 3.80 10.65 3.54
C TYR A 126 2.34 10.29 3.22
N LEU A 127 2.08 9.00 3.06
CA LEU A 127 0.75 8.46 2.80
C LEU A 127 0.07 8.00 4.11
N PRO A 128 -1.29 7.97 4.16
CA PRO A 128 -2.01 7.41 5.29
C PRO A 128 -1.53 6.00 5.63
N ALA A 129 -1.43 5.67 6.92
CA ALA A 129 -0.96 4.35 7.33
C ALA A 129 -2.07 3.28 7.20
N ILE A 130 -1.68 2.07 6.81
CA ILE A 130 -2.51 0.87 6.82
C ILE A 130 -2.01 -0.04 7.93
N GLY A 131 -2.91 -0.56 8.78
CA GLY A 131 -2.56 -1.50 9.85
C GLY A 131 -1.82 -0.87 11.04
N SER A 132 -1.60 0.44 11.03
CA SER A 132 -1.22 1.19 12.23
C SER A 132 -2.46 1.32 13.09
N ASN A 133 -2.48 0.62 14.23
CA ASN A 133 -3.38 0.97 15.32
C ASN A 133 -3.13 2.45 15.62
N ILE A 134 -4.05 3.35 15.25
CA ILE A 134 -3.95 4.78 15.59
C ILE A 134 -3.74 4.93 17.11
N ALA A 135 -4.25 3.96 17.87
CA ALA A 135 -3.98 3.76 19.30
C ALA A 135 -2.50 3.62 19.66
N THR A 136 -1.66 2.90 18.92
CA THR A 136 -0.22 2.76 19.25
C THR A 136 0.58 4.03 18.99
N SER A 137 0.21 4.82 17.98
CA SER A 137 0.91 6.09 17.68
C SER A 137 0.58 7.19 18.70
N ILE A 138 -0.67 7.26 19.17
CA ILE A 138 -1.11 8.26 20.17
C ILE A 138 -0.84 7.81 21.62
N SER A 139 -0.90 6.50 21.92
CA SER A 139 -0.73 6.02 23.30
C SER A 139 0.68 6.23 23.85
N ILE A 140 1.74 6.10 23.03
CA ILE A 140 3.12 6.23 23.49
C ILE A 140 3.38 7.60 24.15
N PRO A 141 3.10 8.75 23.50
CA PRO A 141 3.31 10.06 24.14
C PRO A 141 2.37 10.29 25.33
N VAL A 142 1.12 9.81 25.28
CA VAL A 142 0.15 9.97 26.39
C VAL A 142 0.56 9.18 27.63
N VAL A 143 1.03 7.94 27.47
CA VAL A 143 1.53 7.11 28.57
C VAL A 143 2.80 7.72 29.18
N ALA A 144 3.72 8.21 28.34
CA ALA A 144 4.93 8.89 28.81
C ALA A 144 4.61 10.14 29.66
N MET A 145 3.70 11.00 29.18
CA MET A 145 3.26 12.19 29.93
C MET A 145 2.58 11.82 31.27
N SER A 146 1.80 10.74 31.28
CA SER A 146 1.11 10.25 32.47
C SER A 146 2.10 9.74 33.53
N LEU A 147 3.13 8.99 33.11
CA LEU A 147 4.19 8.49 34.00
C LEU A 147 5.00 9.62 34.62
N ILE A 148 5.39 10.63 33.83
CA ILE A 148 6.13 11.80 34.33
C ILE A 148 5.30 12.55 35.38
N SER A 149 4.00 12.72 35.12
CA SER A 149 3.08 13.39 36.06
C SER A 149 2.93 12.60 37.36
N PHE A 150 2.81 11.28 37.28
CA PHE A 150 2.71 10.39 38.45
C PHE A 150 3.97 10.41 39.31
N VAL A 151 5.15 10.31 38.68
CA VAL A 151 6.45 10.35 39.38
C VAL A 151 6.66 11.71 40.05
N SER A 152 6.31 12.80 39.36
CA SER A 152 6.40 14.15 39.91
C SER A 152 5.49 14.34 41.12
N TYR A 153 4.26 13.84 41.05
CA TYR A 153 3.29 13.90 42.17
C TYR A 153 3.78 13.12 43.40
N ILE A 154 4.28 11.89 43.21
CA ILE A 154 4.84 11.09 44.30
C ILE A 154 6.05 11.80 44.91
N SER A 155 6.96 12.31 44.08
CA SER A 155 8.16 13.01 44.54
C SER A 155 7.83 14.26 45.36
N TYR A 156 6.86 15.06 44.89
CA TYR A 156 6.35 16.22 45.62
C TYR A 156 5.78 15.84 46.98
N LYS A 157 4.95 14.79 47.04
CA LYS A 157 4.33 14.31 48.28
C LYS A 157 5.37 13.80 49.30
N VAL A 158 6.37 13.05 48.85
CA VAL A 158 7.45 12.55 49.72
C VAL A 158 8.29 13.70 50.27
N ASN A 159 8.64 14.67 49.43
CA ASN A 159 9.46 15.81 49.85
C ASN A 159 8.71 16.71 50.84
N ASN A 160 7.41 16.94 50.64
CA ASN A 160 6.60 17.74 51.55
C ASN A 160 6.45 17.09 52.94
N ASN A 161 6.41 15.76 53.01
CA ASN A 161 6.39 15.03 54.28
C ASN A 161 7.74 15.04 55.01
N LEU A 162 8.85 15.15 54.29
CA LEU A 162 10.20 15.27 54.89
C LEU A 162 10.49 16.67 55.45
N ILE A 163 9.86 17.71 54.91
CA ILE A 163 10.02 19.10 55.38
C ILE A 163 9.20 19.38 56.65
N HIS A 164 8.17 18.56 56.92
CA HIS A 164 7.26 18.72 58.05
C HIS A 164 7.55 17.82 59.26
N ASN A 165 8.64 17.03 59.22
CA ASN A 165 9.08 16.11 60.28
C ASN A 165 10.44 16.53 60.83
#